data_AF-A0A3N5IWV7-F1
#
_entry.id   AF-A0A3N5IWV7-F1
#
_cell.length_a   1.000
_cell.length_b   1.000
_cell.length_c   1.000
_cell.angle_alpha   90.00
_cell.angle_beta   90.00
_cell.angle_gamma   90.00
#
_symmetry.space_group_name_H-M   'P 1'
#
loop_
_entity.id
_entity.type
_entity.pdbx_description
1 polymer ?
#
loop_
_entity_poly.entity_id
_entity_poly.type
_entity_poly.pdbx_seq_one_letter_code
_entity_poly.pdbx_strand_id
1 'polypeptide(L)' 'MEFFKKAHVKFIEIRRAGFIFSGSLILIGVISLILHGGPRYGIDFTGGTSLQLKFSQTMTPAD' A
#
# COMPACT_ATOMS: atom_id res chain seq x y z
N MET A 1 -17.38 -24.80 13.13
CA MET A 1 -18.57 -24.07 12.65
C MET A 1 -18.38 -23.81 11.17
N GLU A 2 -19.27 -24.29 10.31
CA GLU A 2 -19.22 -23.98 8.88
C GLU A 2 -20.03 -22.70 8.63
N PHE A 3 -19.35 -21.58 8.40
CA PHE A 3 -19.97 -20.26 8.30
C PHE A 3 -20.82 -20.06 7.03
N PHE A 4 -20.61 -20.86 5.98
CA PHE A 4 -21.34 -20.72 4.71
C PHE A 4 -21.76 -22.08 4.16
N LYS A 5 -22.93 -22.57 4.56
CA LYS A 5 -23.47 -23.86 4.07
C LYS A 5 -23.89 -23.84 2.59
N LYS A 6 -24.33 -22.69 2.06
CA LYS A 6 -24.72 -22.50 0.64
C LYS A 6 -24.60 -21.01 0.24
N ALA A 7 -23.42 -20.57 -0.19
CA ALA A 7 -23.24 -19.22 -0.70
C ALA A 7 -23.61 -19.14 -2.19
N HIS A 8 -24.70 -18.45 -2.52
CA HIS A 8 -25.11 -18.16 -3.90
C HIS A 8 -24.88 -16.67 -4.21
N VAL A 9 -23.61 -16.28 -4.36
CA VAL A 9 -23.24 -14.92 -4.76
C VAL A 9 -22.99 -14.88 -6.26
N LYS A 10 -23.67 -13.98 -6.95
CA LYS A 10 -23.58 -13.83 -8.40
C LYS A 10 -22.44 -12.89 -8.81
N PHE A 11 -21.21 -13.31 -8.58
CA PHE A 11 -20.00 -12.53 -8.87
C PHE A 11 -19.93 -12.03 -10.33
N ILE A 12 -20.45 -12.82 -11.26
CA ILE A 12 -20.45 -12.50 -12.69
C ILE A 12 -21.33 -11.29 -13.04
N GLU A 13 -22.40 -11.05 -12.27
CA GLU A 13 -23.30 -9.92 -12.47
C GLU A 13 -22.66 -8.62 -11.97
N ILE A 14 -21.88 -8.68 -10.88
CA ILE A 14 -21.26 -7.51 -10.24
C ILE A 14 -19.84 -7.19 -10.76
N ARG A 15 -19.23 -8.06 -11.58
CA ARG A 15 -17.83 -7.93 -12.00
C ARG A 15 -17.48 -6.56 -12.60
N ARG A 16 -18.40 -5.96 -13.38
CA ARG A 16 -18.15 -4.68 -14.05
C ARG A 16 -18.05 -3.54 -13.04
N ALA A 17 -18.93 -3.53 -12.04
CA ALA A 17 -18.86 -2.58 -10.94
C ALA A 17 -17.57 -2.77 -10.13
N GLY A 18 -17.18 -4.03 -9.87
CA GLY A 18 -15.91 -4.36 -9.21
C GLY A 18 -14.69 -3.84 -9.97
N PHE A 19 -14.61 -4.10 -11.29
CA PHE A 19 -13.50 -3.61 -12.12
C PHE A 19 -13.44 -2.09 -12.18
N ILE A 20 -14.58 -1.40 -12.27
CA ILE A 20 -14.60 0.07 -12.25
C ILE A 20 -14.11 0.59 -10.90
N PHE A 21 -14.61 0.05 -9.80
CA PHE A 21 -14.19 0.46 -8.46
C PHE A 21 -12.68 0.24 -8.24
N SER A 22 -12.19 -0.96 -8.54
CA SER A 22 -10.75 -1.28 -8.43
C SER A 22 -9.90 -0.41 -9.35
N GLY A 23 -10.34 -0.22 -10.60
CA GLY A 23 -9.65 0.63 -11.57
C GLY A 23 -9.54 2.09 -11.10
N SER A 24 -10.63 2.64 -10.56
CA SER A 24 -10.64 4.00 -9.98
C SER A 24 -9.67 4.12 -8.81
N LEU A 25 -9.64 3.13 -7.89
CA LEU A 25 -8.70 3.15 -6.77
C LEU A 25 -7.23 3.10 -7.24
N ILE A 26 -6.93 2.25 -8.22
CA ILE A 26 -5.59 2.17 -8.82
C ILE A 26 -5.23 3.52 -9.45
N LEU A 27 -6.14 4.11 -10.22
CA LEU A 27 -5.92 5.39 -10.89
C LEU A 27 -5.65 6.52 -9.89
N ILE A 28 -6.46 6.61 -8.83
CA ILE A 28 -6.26 7.59 -7.74
C ILE A 28 -4.89 7.37 -7.08
N GLY A 29 -4.50 6.12 -6.83
CA GLY A 29 -3.19 5.78 -6.27
C GLY A 29 -2.03 6.23 -7.17
N VAL A 30 -2.13 5.97 -8.47
CA VAL A 30 -1.12 6.39 -9.46
C VAL A 30 -1.05 7.92 -9.58
N ILE A 31 -2.19 8.60 -9.66
CA ILE A 31 -2.23 10.07 -9.70
C ILE A 31 -1.60 10.65 -8.43
N SER A 32 -1.95 10.12 -7.26
CA SER A 32 -1.34 10.53 -5.99
C SER A 32 0.18 10.35 -6.02
N LEU A 33 0.67 9.21 -6.51
CA LEU A 33 2.09 8.94 -6.61
C LEU A 33 2.80 9.97 -7.51
N ILE A 34 2.21 10.33 -8.64
CA ILE A 34 2.76 11.34 -9.55
C ILE A 34 2.78 12.73 -8.87
N LEU A 35 1.68 13.14 -8.25
CA LEU A 35 1.57 14.45 -7.59
C LEU A 35 2.53 14.62 -6.41
N HIS A 36 2.84 13.53 -5.69
CA HIS A 36 3.78 13.54 -4.55
C HIS A 36 5.25 13.32 -4.97
N GLY A 37 5.56 13.30 -6.27
CA GLY A 37 6.93 13.17 -6.77
C GLY A 37 7.47 11.73 -6.81
N GLY A 38 6.58 10.74 -6.75
CA GLY A 38 6.92 9.33 -6.83
C GLY A 38 7.06 8.63 -5.47
N PRO A 39 7.44 7.35 -5.47
CA PRO A 39 7.70 6.61 -4.23
C PRO A 39 8.98 7.14 -3.56
N ARG A 40 9.06 6.99 -2.23
CA ARG A 40 10.28 7.29 -1.49
C ARG A 40 11.31 6.19 -1.74
N TYR A 41 12.23 6.47 -2.66
CA TYR A 41 13.33 5.57 -2.96
C TYR A 41 14.28 5.45 -1.76
N GLY A 42 14.61 4.22 -1.40
CA GLY A 42 15.63 3.91 -0.37
C GLY A 42 17.03 3.81 -0.97
N ILE A 43 18.01 3.48 -0.11
CA ILE A 43 19.42 3.35 -0.50
C ILE A 43 19.65 2.33 -1.64
N ASP A 44 18.79 1.32 -1.77
CA ASP A 44 18.86 0.32 -2.85
C ASP A 44 18.60 0.91 -4.24
N PHE A 45 17.94 2.07 -4.31
CA PHE A 45 17.55 2.74 -5.55
C PHE A 45 18.26 4.09 -5.77
N THR A 46 18.56 4.83 -4.69
CA THR A 46 19.27 6.13 -4.78
C THR A 46 20.77 6.05 -4.50
N GLY A 47 21.24 4.91 -3.98
CA GLY A 47 22.55 4.84 -3.34
C GLY A 47 22.59 5.57 -1.99
N GLY A 48 23.72 5.46 -1.30
CA GLY A 48 23.95 6.07 0.01
C GLY A 48 24.27 5.05 1.10
N THR A 49 24.32 5.51 2.35
CA THR A 49 24.67 4.69 3.51
C THR A 49 23.46 4.57 4.43
N SER A 50 23.06 3.33 4.77
CA SER A 50 22.08 3.08 5.83
C SER A 50 22.82 2.74 7.13
N LEU A 51 22.62 3.55 8.16
CA LEU A 51 23.16 3.31 9.50
C LEU A 51 22.01 2.95 10.44
N GLN A 52 22.02 1.72 10.93
CA GLN A 52 21.05 1.25 11.92
C GLN A 52 21.68 1.33 13.31
N LEU A 53 21.20 2.29 14.11
CA LEU A 53 21.66 2.48 15.50
C LEU A 53 20.73 1.75 16.46
N LYS A 54 21.31 0.99 17.39
CA LYS A 54 20.58 0.35 18.49
C LYS A 54 20.99 1.00 19.80
N PHE A 55 20.09 1.77 20.39
CA PHE A 55 20.31 2.41 21.67
C PHE A 55 19.90 1.47 22.81
N SER A 56 20.76 1.29 23.80
CA SER A 56 20.47 0.47 25.00
C SER A 56 19.54 1.17 25.99
N GLN A 57 19.35 2.49 25.84
CA GLN A 57 18.49 3.32 26.68
C GLN A 57 17.65 4.23 25.77
N THR A 58 16.47 4.64 26.23
CA THR A 58 15.61 5.58 25.49
C THR A 58 16.33 6.91 25.34
N MET A 59 16.73 7.23 24.11
CA MET A 59 17.35 8.51 23.77
C MET A 59 16.40 9.31 22.89
N THR A 60 16.16 10.57 23.25
CA THR A 60 15.48 11.52 22.38
C THR A 60 16.51 12.10 21.42
N PRO A 61 16.28 12.06 20.09
CA PRO A 61 17.14 12.76 19.15
C PRO A 61 17.21 14.25 19.52
N ALA A 62 18.41 14.84 19.49
CA ALA A 62 18.54 16.29 19.54
C ALA A 62 18.11 16.85 18.16
N ASP A 63 17.29 17.90 18.19
CA ASP A 63 16.72 18.55 16.99
C ASP A 63 17.79 19.07 16.01
#